data_AF-A0A0J8QZH7-F1
#
_entry.id   AF-A0A0J8QZH7-F1
#
_cell.length_a   1.000
_cell.length_b   1.000
_cell.length_c   1.000
_cell.angle_alpha   90.00
_cell.angle_beta   90.00
_cell.angle_gamma   90.00
#
_symmetry.space_group_name_H-M   'P 1'
#
loop_
_entity.id
_entity.type
_entity.pdbx_description
1 polymer ?
#
loop_
_entity_poly.entity_id
_entity_poly.type
_entity_poly.pdbx_seq_one_letter_code
_entity_poly.pdbx_strand_id
1 'polypeptide(L)'
;MCIALISTAHPDYPLILIDNRDEFLRRPTAAAAWWPEPHSYVLGSRDMARAAHGTWLGVTRQGRIAVLTNYKEASSQAVGQLSRGEIINSFLELPPDGSVSTEEYVERLIAGGEAQLAGGFSLACGSIQGPVGGRVESGVCEGWSGVDREGERGDGCVE
;
A
#
# COMPACT_ATOMS: atom_id res chain seq x y z
N MET A 1 -9.50 8.47 14.99
CA MET A 1 -8.44 7.44 14.99
C MET A 1 -8.37 6.90 13.58
N CYS A 2 -7.20 6.87 12.93
CA CYS A 2 -7.09 6.22 11.64
C CYS A 2 -7.21 4.70 11.80
N ILE A 3 -7.79 4.01 10.82
CA ILE A 3 -7.96 2.55 10.82
C ILE A 3 -7.61 2.02 9.44
N ALA A 4 -6.69 1.06 9.39
CA ALA A 4 -6.40 0.28 8.19
C ALA A 4 -6.92 -1.16 8.36
N LEU A 5 -7.62 -1.68 7.36
CA LEU A 5 -8.05 -3.07 7.27
C LEU A 5 -7.37 -3.71 6.06
N ILE A 6 -6.71 -4.85 6.30
CA ILE A 6 -5.96 -5.58 5.28
C ILE A 6 -6.44 -7.03 5.31
N SER A 7 -6.85 -7.56 4.16
CA SER A 7 -7.28 -8.94 4.01
C SER A 7 -6.88 -9.52 2.67
N THR A 8 -6.42 -10.77 2.69
CA THR A 8 -6.16 -11.61 1.49
C THR A 8 -7.14 -12.79 1.43
N ALA A 9 -8.16 -12.81 2.29
CA ALA A 9 -9.04 -13.97 2.46
C ALA A 9 -10.25 -13.98 1.51
N HIS A 10 -10.47 -12.91 0.73
CA HIS A 10 -11.62 -12.81 -0.16
C HIS A 10 -11.41 -13.69 -1.40
N PRO A 11 -12.42 -14.47 -1.85
CA PRO A 11 -12.25 -15.38 -2.99
C PRO A 11 -11.92 -14.65 -4.30
N ASP A 12 -12.56 -13.49 -4.55
CA ASP A 12 -12.41 -12.76 -5.82
C ASP A 12 -11.32 -11.69 -5.83
N TYR A 13 -10.78 -11.32 -4.66
CA TYR A 13 -9.83 -10.22 -4.54
C TYR A 13 -8.55 -10.70 -3.85
N PRO A 14 -7.38 -10.68 -4.53
CA PRO A 14 -6.12 -11.16 -3.94
C PRO A 14 -5.67 -10.29 -2.77
N LEU A 15 -6.14 -9.03 -2.72
CA LEU A 15 -5.93 -8.12 -1.62
C LEU A 15 -7.11 -7.15 -1.53
N ILE A 16 -7.63 -6.97 -0.32
CA ILE A 16 -8.49 -5.85 0.07
C ILE A 16 -7.72 -5.02 1.08
N LEU A 17 -7.54 -3.73 0.75
CA LEU A 17 -6.93 -2.74 1.61
C LEU A 17 -7.87 -1.54 1.71
N ILE A 18 -8.30 -1.22 2.93
CA ILE A 18 -9.18 -0.09 3.23
C ILE A 18 -8.50 0.76 4.30
N ASP A 19 -8.46 2.07 4.07
CA ASP A 19 -7.98 3.04 5.06
C ASP A 19 -9.06 4.09 5.36
N ASN A 20 -9.41 4.20 6.63
CA ASN A 20 -10.18 5.32 7.16
C ASN A 20 -9.20 6.31 7.80
N ARG A 21 -8.96 7.42 7.12
CA ARG A 21 -8.17 8.53 7.65
C ARG A 21 -9.04 9.43 8.51
N ASP A 22 -8.79 9.47 9.82
CA ASP A 22 -9.39 10.46 10.71
C ASP A 22 -8.52 11.73 10.78
N GLU A 23 -9.11 12.85 10.38
CA GLU A 23 -8.43 14.12 10.20
C GLU A 23 -9.44 15.28 10.29
N PHE A 24 -8.96 16.52 10.42
CA PHE A 24 -9.83 17.69 10.41
C PHE A 24 -10.71 17.73 9.15
N LEU A 25 -12.04 17.86 9.35
CA LEU A 25 -13.03 17.92 8.26
C LEU A 25 -12.73 18.98 7.19
N ARG A 26 -12.09 20.09 7.57
CA ARG A 26 -11.74 21.20 6.67
C ARG A 26 -10.34 21.07 6.07
N ARG A 27 -9.60 20.00 6.37
CA ARG A 27 -8.28 19.80 5.79
C ARG A 27 -8.45 19.50 4.29
N PRO A 28 -7.88 20.32 3.39
CA PRO A 28 -8.07 20.13 1.97
C PRO A 28 -7.33 18.87 1.48
N THR A 29 -8.02 18.05 0.70
CA THR A 29 -7.47 16.83 0.08
C THR A 29 -7.92 16.73 -1.38
N ALA A 30 -7.07 16.18 -2.24
CA ALA A 30 -7.47 15.75 -3.58
C ALA A 30 -8.04 14.33 -3.53
N ALA A 31 -9.02 14.05 -4.39
CA ALA A 31 -9.52 12.70 -4.61
C ALA A 31 -8.42 11.77 -5.15
N ALA A 32 -8.58 10.46 -4.97
CA ALA A 32 -7.65 9.49 -5.52
C ALA A 32 -7.62 9.58 -7.04
N ALA A 33 -6.43 9.80 -7.59
CA ALA A 33 -6.18 9.87 -9.01
C ALA A 33 -4.76 9.39 -9.31
N TRP A 34 -4.49 9.05 -10.57
CA TRP A 34 -3.13 8.89 -11.04
C TRP A 34 -2.40 10.23 -10.90
N TRP A 35 -1.21 10.20 -10.30
CA TRP A 35 -0.44 11.41 -10.06
C TRP A 35 0.07 12.01 -11.38
N PRO A 36 0.40 13.31 -11.39
CA PRO A 36 1.10 13.92 -12.53
C PRO A 36 2.50 13.33 -12.73
N GLU A 37 3.07 13.58 -13.90
CA GLU A 37 4.50 13.33 -14.15
C GLU A 37 5.38 14.06 -13.12
N PRO A 38 6.53 13.48 -12.71
CA PRO A 38 7.16 12.25 -13.23
C PRO A 38 6.66 10.94 -12.57
N HIS A 39 5.62 11.00 -11.73
CA HIS A 39 5.16 9.87 -10.91
C HIS A 39 3.79 9.33 -11.37
N SER A 40 3.51 9.36 -12.67
CA SER A 40 2.22 8.96 -13.26
C SER A 40 1.87 7.47 -13.11
N TYR A 41 2.80 6.68 -12.58
CA TYR A 41 2.61 5.30 -12.15
C TYR A 41 2.05 5.15 -10.73
N VAL A 42 1.85 6.24 -9.97
CA VAL A 42 1.28 6.22 -8.62
C VAL A 42 -0.19 6.62 -8.64
N LEU A 43 -1.03 5.83 -7.97
CA LEU A 43 -2.44 6.11 -7.70
C LEU A 43 -2.62 6.32 -6.20
N GLY A 44 -3.17 7.48 -5.84
CA GLY A 44 -3.50 7.78 -4.44
C GLY A 44 -4.08 9.16 -4.28
N SER A 45 -4.78 9.39 -3.17
CA SER A 45 -5.23 10.72 -2.77
C SER A 45 -4.03 11.57 -2.34
N ARG A 46 -4.18 12.91 -2.27
CA ARG A 46 -3.10 13.80 -1.81
C ARG A 46 -3.60 14.80 -0.78
N ASP A 47 -2.81 15.01 0.27
CA ASP A 47 -3.03 16.07 1.25
C ASP A 47 -2.65 17.42 0.65
N MET A 48 -3.61 18.31 0.47
CA MET A 48 -3.37 19.63 -0.14
C MET A 48 -3.01 20.69 0.90
N ALA A 49 -2.97 20.34 2.19
CA ALA A 49 -2.68 21.28 3.28
C ALA A 49 -1.19 21.62 3.41
N ARG A 50 -0.28 20.79 2.88
CA ARG A 50 1.17 21.01 2.91
C ARG A 50 1.73 20.93 1.49
N ALA A 51 2.79 21.70 1.21
CA ALA A 51 3.47 21.72 -0.09
C ALA A 51 4.06 20.36 -0.50
N ALA A 52 4.36 19.51 0.48
CA ALA A 52 4.83 18.16 0.23
C ALA A 52 3.79 17.23 -0.41
N HIS A 53 2.50 17.57 -0.31
CA HIS A 53 1.41 16.82 -0.92
C HIS A 53 1.45 15.31 -0.64
N GLY A 54 1.66 14.96 0.64
CA GLY A 54 1.76 13.59 1.11
C GLY A 54 0.46 12.79 0.92
N THR A 55 0.57 11.48 0.76
CA THR A 55 -0.57 10.56 0.80
C THR A 55 -0.62 9.77 2.11
N TRP A 56 -1.74 9.11 2.36
CA TRP A 56 -1.94 8.17 3.48
C TRP A 56 -2.19 6.73 2.99
N LEU A 57 -2.54 6.57 1.73
CA LEU A 57 -2.76 5.30 1.05
C LEU A 57 -2.46 5.48 -0.43
N GLY A 58 -1.66 4.57 -1.00
CA GLY A 58 -1.44 4.55 -2.44
C GLY A 58 -0.96 3.20 -2.95
N VAL A 59 -1.09 3.05 -4.26
CA VAL A 59 -0.63 1.90 -5.04
C VAL A 59 0.07 2.39 -6.29
N THR A 60 0.98 1.57 -6.81
CA THR A 60 1.67 1.85 -8.07
C THR A 60 1.31 0.81 -9.13
N ARG A 61 1.53 1.14 -10.41
CA ARG A 61 1.26 0.21 -11.53
C ARG A 61 2.04 -1.09 -11.45
N GLN A 62 3.23 -1.05 -10.85
CA GLN A 62 4.13 -2.17 -10.60
C GLN A 62 3.78 -2.96 -9.32
N GLY A 63 2.71 -2.58 -8.61
CA GLY A 63 2.19 -3.33 -7.48
C GLY A 63 2.75 -2.92 -6.11
N ARG A 64 3.61 -1.89 -6.00
CA ARG A 64 3.93 -1.32 -4.68
C ARG A 64 2.68 -0.75 -4.04
N ILE A 65 2.44 -1.07 -2.79
CA ILE A 65 1.37 -0.54 -1.94
C ILE A 65 1.96 0.03 -0.66
N ALA A 66 1.37 1.10 -0.16
CA ALA A 66 1.70 1.63 1.15
C ALA A 66 0.49 2.32 1.79
N VAL A 67 0.32 2.09 3.08
CA VAL A 67 -0.71 2.71 3.93
C VAL A 67 -0.09 3.12 5.26
N LEU A 68 -0.53 4.26 5.79
CA LEU A 68 -0.06 4.79 7.06
C LEU A 68 -1.22 5.24 7.93
N THR A 69 -1.22 4.81 9.19
CA THR A 69 -2.17 5.27 10.21
C THR A 69 -1.46 6.16 11.23
N ASN A 70 -2.04 7.32 11.52
CA ASN A 70 -1.49 8.25 12.51
C ASN A 70 -1.83 7.83 13.94
N TYR A 71 -0.88 8.00 14.87
CA TYR A 71 -1.17 8.02 16.30
C TYR A 71 -1.61 9.42 16.74
N LYS A 72 -2.58 9.47 17.65
CA LYS A 72 -2.99 10.73 18.28
C LYS A 72 -1.99 11.06 19.39
N GLU A 73 -1.16 12.05 19.16
CA GLU A 73 -0.19 12.55 20.14
C GLU A 73 -0.78 13.72 20.94
N ALA A 74 -0.41 13.82 22.22
CA ALA A 74 -0.98 14.81 23.14
C ALA A 74 -0.40 16.22 22.99
N SER A 75 0.78 16.37 22.38
CA SER A 75 1.48 17.66 22.26
C SER A 75 1.25 18.33 20.92
N SER A 76 1.09 19.66 20.91
CA SER A 76 1.05 20.50 19.70
C SER A 76 2.38 20.53 18.92
N GLN A 77 3.47 20.03 19.50
CA GLN A 77 4.74 19.75 18.81
C GLN A 77 4.68 18.55 17.84
N ALA A 78 3.55 17.83 17.80
CA ALA A 78 3.29 16.67 16.92
C ALA A 78 3.07 17.01 15.44
N VAL A 79 3.20 18.29 15.04
CA VAL A 79 3.45 18.60 13.63
C VAL A 79 4.92 18.30 13.40
N GLY A 80 5.22 17.03 13.13
CA GLY A 80 6.55 16.61 12.72
C GLY A 80 7.12 17.57 11.67
N GLN A 81 8.41 17.87 11.80
CA GLN A 81 9.15 18.69 10.82
C GLN A 81 8.90 18.15 9.41
N LEU A 82 8.88 16.82 9.30
CA LEU A 82 8.48 16.07 8.10
C LEU A 82 7.00 15.67 8.17
N SER A 83 6.29 15.72 7.04
CA SER A 83 4.96 15.11 6.95
C SER A 83 5.05 13.60 6.92
N ARG A 84 4.25 12.90 7.73
CA ARG A 84 4.13 11.43 7.65
C ARG A 84 3.76 10.94 6.25
N GLY A 85 2.96 11.71 5.51
CA GLY A 85 2.63 11.35 4.14
C GLY A 85 3.81 11.42 3.16
N GLU A 86 4.89 12.14 3.50
CA GLU A 86 6.12 12.14 2.69
C GLU A 86 6.85 10.79 2.78
N ILE A 87 6.71 10.06 3.88
CA ILE A 87 7.25 8.71 4.02
C ILE A 87 6.56 7.79 2.99
N ILE A 88 5.23 7.87 2.88
CA ILE A 88 4.55 7.04 1.87
C ILE A 88 4.95 7.46 0.46
N ASN A 89 5.02 8.78 0.20
CA ASN A 89 5.47 9.28 -1.10
C ASN A 89 6.86 8.71 -1.45
N SER A 90 7.82 8.75 -0.52
CA SER A 90 9.19 8.30 -0.81
C SER A 90 9.29 6.81 -1.15
N PHE A 91 8.36 5.97 -0.66
CA PHE A 91 8.25 4.57 -1.08
C PHE A 91 7.58 4.42 -2.45
N LEU A 92 6.47 5.12 -2.67
CA LEU A 92 5.68 5.00 -3.91
C LEU A 92 6.39 5.62 -5.11
N GLU A 93 7.14 6.70 -4.91
CA GLU A 93 7.89 7.45 -5.92
C GLU A 93 9.23 6.80 -6.30
N LEU A 94 9.60 5.67 -5.68
CA LEU A 94 10.74 4.89 -6.15
C LEU A 94 10.56 4.54 -7.64
N PRO A 95 11.64 4.48 -8.44
CA PRO A 95 11.55 4.12 -9.85
C PRO A 95 10.86 2.76 -10.06
N PRO A 96 9.97 2.59 -11.06
CA PRO A 96 9.31 1.32 -11.32
C PRO A 96 10.27 0.16 -11.63
N ASP A 97 11.41 0.48 -12.23
CA ASP A 97 12.52 -0.41 -12.60
C ASP A 97 13.65 -0.45 -11.54
N GLY A 98 13.46 0.23 -10.41
CA GLY A 98 14.43 0.25 -9.33
C GLY A 98 14.59 -1.10 -8.61
N SER A 99 15.80 -1.38 -8.15
CA SER A 99 16.14 -2.62 -7.44
C SER A 99 15.90 -2.57 -5.93
N VAL A 100 15.40 -1.45 -5.40
CA VAL A 100 15.23 -1.26 -3.95
C VAL A 100 14.10 -2.17 -3.46
N SER A 101 14.44 -3.10 -2.58
CA SER A 101 13.44 -3.99 -1.97
C SER A 101 12.62 -3.25 -0.89
N THR A 102 11.51 -3.86 -0.46
CA THR A 102 10.70 -3.28 0.62
C THR A 102 11.49 -3.26 1.93
N GLU A 103 12.24 -4.32 2.19
CA GLU A 103 13.08 -4.50 3.36
C GLU A 103 14.18 -3.43 3.40
N GLU A 104 14.89 -3.24 2.29
CA GLU A 104 15.94 -2.23 2.17
C GLU A 104 15.39 -0.82 2.40
N TYR A 105 14.21 -0.51 1.87
CA TYR A 105 13.55 0.77 2.12
C TYR A 105 13.25 0.97 3.62
N VAL A 106 12.67 -0.04 4.28
CA VAL A 106 12.32 0.04 5.71
C VAL A 106 13.57 0.18 6.58
N GLU A 107 14.64 -0.55 6.29
CA GLU A 107 15.92 -0.42 6.99
C GLU A 107 16.51 0.98 6.86
N ARG A 108 16.48 1.56 5.65
CA ARG A 108 16.92 2.95 5.41
C ARG A 108 16.06 3.96 6.17
N LEU A 109 14.74 3.79 6.18
CA LEU A 109 13.82 4.66 6.91
C LEU A 109 14.09 4.65 8.42
N ILE A 110 14.36 3.47 8.99
CA ILE A 110 14.68 3.32 10.42
C ILE A 110 16.05 3.95 10.73
N ALA A 111 17.04 3.76 9.86
CA ALA A 111 18.39 4.29 10.05
C ALA A 111 18.50 5.80 9.80
N GLY A 112 17.66 6.37 8.93
CA GLY A 112 17.77 7.75 8.43
C GLY A 112 17.27 8.85 9.38
N GLY A 113 16.59 8.50 10.48
CA GLY A 113 16.08 9.50 11.43
C GLY A 113 14.79 10.21 11.00
N GLU A 114 14.37 10.05 9.74
CA GLU A 114 13.20 10.70 9.13
C GLU A 114 11.90 10.32 9.82
N ALA A 115 11.77 9.05 10.21
CA ALA A 115 10.62 8.54 10.95
C ALA A 115 10.44 9.27 12.30
N GLN A 116 11.55 9.56 12.99
CA GLN A 116 11.54 10.29 14.26
C GLN A 116 11.14 11.75 14.08
N LEU A 117 11.44 12.35 12.92
CA LEU A 117 11.04 13.73 12.59
C LEU A 117 9.55 13.85 12.21
N ALA A 118 8.90 12.74 11.82
CA ALA A 118 7.50 12.71 11.42
C ALA A 118 6.52 12.47 12.59
N GLY A 119 7.04 12.11 13.78
CA GLY A 119 6.24 11.69 14.93
C GLY A 119 5.76 10.24 14.81
N GLY A 120 4.81 9.84 15.68
CA GLY A 120 4.29 8.49 15.73
C GLY A 120 3.37 8.14 14.55
N PHE A 121 3.62 6.98 13.95
CA PHE A 121 2.76 6.35 12.94
C PHE A 121 2.92 4.82 12.92
N SER A 122 1.98 4.13 12.28
CA SER A 122 2.19 2.76 11.79
C SER A 122 2.22 2.77 10.28
N LEU A 123 3.16 2.04 9.69
CA LEU A 123 3.32 1.91 8.24
C LEU A 123 3.17 0.43 7.88
N ALA A 124 2.37 0.14 6.87
CA ALA A 124 2.39 -1.12 6.16
C ALA A 124 2.68 -0.83 4.68
N CYS A 125 3.79 -1.38 4.18
CA CYS A 125 4.19 -1.23 2.78
C CYS A 125 4.72 -2.55 2.24
N GLY A 126 4.68 -2.70 0.91
CA GLY A 126 5.13 -3.91 0.24
C GLY A 126 4.81 -3.87 -1.24
N SER A 127 5.04 -5.00 -1.91
CA SER A 127 4.68 -5.20 -3.31
C SER A 127 3.72 -6.36 -3.46
N ILE A 128 2.63 -6.15 -4.19
CA ILE A 128 1.74 -7.21 -4.63
C ILE A 128 2.40 -7.85 -5.85
N GLN A 129 3.06 -8.98 -5.65
CA GLN A 129 3.48 -9.81 -6.76
C GLN A 129 2.23 -10.51 -7.31
N GLY A 130 2.09 -10.56 -8.64
CA GLY A 130 1.14 -11.48 -9.27
C GLY A 130 1.40 -12.92 -8.78
N PRO A 131 0.46 -13.87 -8.98
CA PRO A 131 0.60 -15.22 -8.47
C PRO A 131 1.99 -15.79 -8.75
N VAL A 132 2.67 -16.21 -7.69
CA VAL A 132 4.01 -16.80 -7.75
C VAL A 132 3.91 -18.09 -8.57
N GLY A 133 4.25 -18.02 -9.86
CA GLY A 133 4.44 -19.19 -10.71
C GLY A 133 3.17 -19.82 -11.27
N GLY A 134 2.64 -19.23 -12.34
CA GLY A 134 1.84 -19.91 -13.35
C GLY A 134 2.03 -19.16 -14.66
N ARG A 135 2.81 -19.73 -15.58
CA ARG A 135 3.01 -19.18 -16.92
C ARG A 135 1.63 -19.11 -17.59
N VAL A 136 1.08 -17.92 -17.80
CA VAL A 136 -0.12 -17.76 -18.61
C VAL A 136 0.31 -17.93 -20.07
N GLU A 137 0.39 -19.19 -20.51
CA GLU A 137 0.31 -19.47 -21.94
C GLU A 137 -1.14 -19.30 -22.36
N SER A 138 -1.35 -18.56 -23.43
CA SER A 138 -2.65 -18.35 -24.05
C SER A 138 -3.23 -19.70 -24.51
N GLY A 139 -4.03 -20.32 -23.66
CA GLY A 139 -4.70 -21.58 -23.96
C GLY A 139 -5.19 -22.24 -22.69
N VAL A 140 -6.49 -22.12 -22.44
CA VAL A 140 -7.31 -22.97 -21.58
C VAL A 140 -6.75 -23.23 -20.17
N CYS A 141 -7.32 -22.54 -19.18
CA CYS A 141 -7.18 -22.94 -17.78
C CYS A 141 -7.90 -24.28 -17.54
N GLU A 142 -7.26 -25.40 -17.89
CA GLU A 142 -7.61 -26.72 -17.39
C GLU A 142 -6.69 -27.05 -16.20
N GLY A 143 -7.30 -27.40 -15.07
CA GLY A 143 -6.58 -27.96 -13.92
C GLY A 143 -6.32 -26.99 -12.76
N TRP A 144 -7.39 -26.41 -12.19
CA TRP A 144 -7.33 -25.93 -10.80
C TRP A 144 -7.50 -27.13 -9.87
N SER A 145 -6.40 -27.75 -9.45
CA SER A 145 -6.42 -28.75 -8.37
C SER A 145 -6.32 -28.04 -7.02
N GLY A 146 -7.45 -27.49 -6.58
CA GLY A 146 -7.63 -27.01 -5.21
C GLY A 146 -7.95 -28.17 -4.28
N VAL A 147 -7.26 -28.25 -3.14
CA VAL A 147 -7.63 -29.14 -2.03
C VAL A 147 -8.62 -28.38 -1.15
N ASP A 148 -9.86 -28.85 -1.09
CA ASP A 148 -10.86 -28.31 -0.16
C ASP A 148 -10.50 -28.60 1.29
N ARG A 149 -11.02 -27.75 2.20
CA ARG A 149 -10.72 -27.73 3.66
C ARG A 149 -11.07 -29.02 4.44
N GLU A 150 -11.52 -30.08 3.79
CA GLU A 150 -11.82 -31.37 4.42
C GLU A 150 -10.95 -32.53 3.93
N GLY A 151 -9.97 -32.29 3.03
CA GLY A 151 -8.92 -33.27 2.74
C GLY A 151 -9.36 -34.52 1.98
N GLU A 152 -10.42 -34.45 1.17
CA GLU A 152 -10.80 -35.53 0.26
C GLU A 152 -10.55 -35.14 -1.20
N ARG A 153 -9.81 -36.01 -1.93
CA ARG A 153 -9.61 -35.92 -3.39
C ARG A 153 -10.85 -36.48 -4.08
N GLY A 154 -11.69 -35.61 -4.62
CA GLY A 154 -12.78 -36.00 -5.51
C GLY A 154 -12.39 -35.77 -6.98
N ASP A 155 -12.01 -36.83 -7.68
CA ASP A 155 -12.01 -36.83 -9.15
C ASP A 155 -13.46 -37.03 -9.63
N GLY A 156 -14.02 -36.04 -10.31
CA GLY A 156 -15.38 -36.10 -10.82
C GLY A 156 -15.57 -35.25 -12.07
N CYS A 157 -15.09 -35.74 -13.21
CA CYS A 157 -15.60 -35.33 -14.52
C CYS A 157 -17.04 -35.85 -14.66
N VAL A 158 -17.99 -34.96 -14.94
CA VAL A 158 -19.26 -35.33 -15.58
C VAL A 158 -19.47 -34.36 -16.74
N GLU A 159 -19.84 -34.94 -17.88
CA GLU A 159 -19.92 -34.38 -19.24
C GLU A 159 -20.65 -33.04 -19.40
#